data_AF-A0A6M5YPB9-F1
#
_entry.id   AF-A0A6M5YPB9-F1
#
_cell.length_a   1.000
_cell.length_b   1.000
_cell.length_c   1.000
_cell.angle_alpha   90.00
_cell.angle_beta   90.00
_cell.angle_gamma   90.00
#
_symmetry.space_group_name_H-M   'P 1'
#
loop_
_entity.id
_entity.type
_entity.pdbx_description
1 polymer ?
#
loop_
_entity_poly.entity_id
_entity_poly.type
_entity_poly.pdbx_seq_one_letter_code
_entity_poly.pdbx_strand_id
1 'polypeptide(L)'
;MTDETALLRVIAAHPDEDTPRLAYADWFEEHGNPDRAAFIRGQIELARLETDSLHRRAVAFQCRTLLDTHEEDWLDPRDAFSFDWNWARGFVETFTTSPADLDVQDSALFRTHPFRRLWLWELNGSADGVELIPAGNALTALDLIGNNLNVNQLKKLAKAKHLPHLRELGLMFNALRDTAVKVLCGEPFFQTLDLIRLGANPFTDRGRDQLRAHFGARVTFAHDREPDRLYAIRDDFFNVGWGTEFTQFFLLAGEHQQRLAVFDHAGNLLRTEDRDVPHPVGADYHKRAINREAARDGWLEELGYRSETIKVKRFQFADAVGLTPFNTWADVFDGREAGPYDIRGSLTRWLEEGQYRFTVGGNDHWLDRSGEMTAL
;
A
#
# COMPACT_ATOMS: atom_id res chain seq x y z
N MET A 1 -1.12 24.51 -27.16
CA MET A 1 -0.48 23.70 -26.10
C MET A 1 -0.33 24.67 -24.94
N THR A 2 -0.97 24.41 -23.80
CA THR A 2 -0.83 25.29 -22.63
C THR A 2 0.55 25.09 -22.01
N ASP A 3 1.07 26.11 -21.32
CA ASP A 3 2.35 26.01 -20.59
C ASP A 3 2.32 24.88 -19.56
N GLU A 4 1.16 24.67 -18.92
CA GLU A 4 0.86 23.54 -18.03
C GLU A 4 1.10 22.16 -18.70
N THR A 5 0.54 21.94 -19.91
CA THR A 5 0.71 20.68 -20.64
C THR A 5 2.17 20.44 -21.00
N ALA A 6 2.93 21.49 -21.28
CA ALA A 6 4.36 21.38 -21.57
C ALA A 6 5.14 20.97 -20.31
N LEU A 7 4.85 21.56 -19.15
CA LEU A 7 5.46 21.18 -17.87
C LEU A 7 5.17 19.72 -17.51
N LEU A 8 3.90 19.29 -17.62
CA LEU A 8 3.49 17.90 -17.37
C LEU A 8 4.21 16.89 -18.28
N ARG A 9 4.44 17.25 -19.55
CA ARG A 9 5.21 16.41 -20.48
C ARG A 9 6.67 16.26 -20.08
N VAL A 10 7.29 17.33 -19.60
CA VAL A 10 8.67 17.27 -19.11
C VAL A 10 8.74 16.43 -17.85
N ILE A 11 7.79 16.57 -16.91
CA ILE A 11 7.70 15.74 -15.71
C ILE A 11 7.54 14.26 -16.06
N ALA A 12 6.65 13.92 -17.00
CA ALA A 12 6.43 12.54 -17.43
C ALA A 12 7.67 11.93 -18.13
N ALA A 13 8.39 12.73 -18.91
CA ALA A 13 9.63 12.30 -19.57
C ALA A 13 10.83 12.18 -18.60
N HIS A 14 10.82 12.95 -17.50
CA HIS A 14 11.88 13.00 -16.50
C HIS A 14 11.32 12.76 -15.08
N PRO A 15 10.77 11.56 -14.80
CA PRO A 15 10.04 11.31 -13.56
C PRO A 15 10.93 11.27 -12.31
N ASP A 16 12.25 11.18 -12.45
CA ASP A 16 13.15 11.20 -11.29
C ASP A 16 13.68 12.62 -10.97
N GLU A 17 13.39 13.62 -11.81
CA GLU A 17 13.90 14.99 -11.66
C GLU A 17 12.96 15.92 -10.86
N ASP A 18 13.51 16.65 -9.90
CA ASP A 18 12.73 17.61 -9.12
C ASP A 18 12.50 18.95 -9.84
N THR A 19 13.42 19.37 -10.72
CA THR A 19 13.38 20.69 -11.36
C THR A 19 12.09 20.93 -12.14
N PRO A 20 11.61 20.02 -13.01
CA PRO A 20 10.34 20.22 -13.71
C PRO A 20 9.13 20.27 -12.78
N ARG A 21 9.19 19.55 -11.64
CA ARG A 21 8.13 19.53 -10.64
C ARG A 21 8.09 20.83 -9.83
N LEU A 22 9.25 21.41 -9.52
CA LEU A 22 9.34 22.71 -8.87
C LEU A 22 8.83 23.82 -9.79
N ALA A 23 9.18 23.80 -11.08
CA ALA A 23 8.60 24.72 -12.06
C ALA A 23 7.07 24.58 -12.19
N TYR A 24 6.55 23.36 -12.05
CA TYR A 24 5.10 23.13 -12.01
C TYR A 24 4.44 23.64 -10.72
N ALA A 25 5.14 23.56 -9.58
CA ALA A 25 4.70 24.20 -8.34
C ALA A 25 4.65 25.73 -8.48
N ASP A 26 5.67 26.34 -9.10
CA ASP A 26 5.68 27.78 -9.39
C ASP A 26 4.48 28.17 -10.28
N TRP A 27 4.20 27.36 -11.31
CA TRP A 27 3.02 27.56 -12.17
C TRP A 27 1.71 27.53 -11.35
N PHE A 28 1.51 26.56 -10.45
CA PHE A 28 0.31 26.53 -9.61
C PHE A 28 0.18 27.77 -8.71
N GLU A 29 1.28 28.24 -8.13
CA GLU A 29 1.30 29.43 -7.28
C GLU A 29 0.90 30.69 -8.07
N GLU A 30 1.46 30.87 -9.27
CA GLU A 30 1.11 31.95 -10.19
C GLU A 30 -0.36 31.92 -10.66
N HIS A 31 -0.96 30.73 -10.70
CA HIS A 31 -2.34 30.50 -11.14
C HIS A 31 -3.34 30.37 -9.99
N GLY A 32 -2.97 30.83 -8.78
CA GLY A 32 -3.89 30.93 -7.65
C GLY A 32 -4.16 29.62 -6.91
N ASN A 33 -3.29 28.62 -7.06
CA ASN A 33 -3.37 27.33 -6.37
C ASN A 33 -2.13 27.11 -5.45
N PRO A 34 -1.91 27.98 -4.44
CA PRO A 34 -0.72 27.91 -3.58
C PRO A 34 -0.64 26.61 -2.76
N ASP A 35 -1.78 26.03 -2.39
CA ASP A 35 -1.83 24.77 -1.63
C ASP A 35 -1.27 23.59 -2.43
N ARG A 36 -1.57 23.54 -3.73
CA ARG A 36 -1.02 22.51 -4.63
C ARG A 36 0.48 22.71 -4.84
N ALA A 37 0.93 23.96 -4.98
CA ALA A 37 2.35 24.30 -5.06
C ALA A 37 3.11 23.88 -3.79
N ALA A 38 2.57 24.21 -2.61
CA ALA A 38 3.12 23.84 -1.32
C ALA A 38 3.21 22.32 -1.15
N PHE A 39 2.17 21.58 -1.57
CA PHE A 39 2.18 20.12 -1.53
C PHE A 39 3.31 19.51 -2.37
N ILE A 40 3.49 19.97 -3.62
CA ILE A 40 4.55 19.46 -4.50
C ILE A 40 5.93 19.72 -3.89
N ARG A 41 6.17 20.95 -3.43
CA ARG A 41 7.46 21.34 -2.79
C ARG A 41 7.71 20.51 -1.53
N GLY A 42 6.70 20.35 -0.67
CA GLY A 42 6.80 19.55 0.55
C GLY A 42 7.08 18.07 0.27
N GLN A 43 6.42 17.47 -0.75
CA GLN A 43 6.68 16.08 -1.13
C GLN A 43 8.10 15.88 -1.71
N ILE A 44 8.62 16.84 -2.48
CA ILE A 44 10.01 16.83 -2.95
C ILE A 44 10.98 16.94 -1.77
N GLU A 45 10.70 17.82 -0.83
CA GLU A 45 11.51 17.98 0.37
C GLU A 45 11.52 16.70 1.22
N LEU A 46 10.36 16.06 1.43
CA LEU A 46 10.27 14.78 2.12
C LEU A 46 11.08 13.67 1.44
N ALA A 47 11.09 13.64 0.11
CA ALA A 47 11.88 12.67 -0.65
C ALA A 47 13.40 12.88 -0.48
N ARG A 48 13.85 14.08 -0.03
CA ARG A 48 15.26 14.40 0.24
C ARG A 48 15.63 14.24 1.72
N LEU A 49 14.66 14.35 2.62
CA LEU A 49 14.85 14.19 4.06
C LEU A 49 14.74 12.71 4.45
N GLU A 50 15.85 11.98 4.34
CA GLU A 50 15.86 10.53 4.62
C GLU A 50 15.86 10.21 6.14
N THR A 51 16.41 11.09 6.96
CA THR A 51 16.54 10.88 8.42
C THR A 51 15.40 11.53 9.19
N ASP A 52 14.92 10.83 10.21
CA ASP A 52 13.90 11.36 11.13
C ASP A 52 14.40 12.63 11.85
N SER A 53 13.60 13.69 11.80
CA SER A 53 13.84 14.97 12.45
C SER A 53 12.52 15.71 12.65
N LEU A 54 12.45 16.62 13.62
CA LEU A 54 11.26 17.43 13.85
C LEU A 54 10.84 18.20 12.58
N HIS A 55 11.82 18.72 11.82
CA HIS A 55 11.58 19.39 10.54
C HIS A 55 10.90 18.46 9.53
N ARG A 56 11.45 17.26 9.32
CA ARG A 56 10.85 16.28 8.42
C ARG A 56 9.43 15.89 8.84
N ARG A 57 9.19 15.68 10.14
CA ARG A 57 7.85 15.35 10.66
C ARG A 57 6.87 16.50 10.44
N ALA A 58 7.31 17.75 10.61
CA ALA A 58 6.50 18.93 10.32
C ALA A 58 6.12 19.03 8.84
N VAL A 59 7.05 18.81 7.91
CA VAL A 59 6.77 18.78 6.47
C VAL A 59 5.82 17.63 6.12
N ALA A 60 5.97 16.46 6.74
CA ALA A 60 5.09 15.31 6.54
C ALA A 60 3.66 15.62 7.01
N PHE A 61 3.53 16.30 8.16
CA PHE A 61 2.25 16.77 8.68
C PHE A 61 1.59 17.76 7.74
N GLN A 62 2.32 18.78 7.26
CA GLN A 62 1.80 19.75 6.30
C GLN A 62 1.30 19.09 5.01
N CYS A 63 2.10 18.17 4.43
CA CYS A 63 1.67 17.40 3.25
C CYS A 63 0.37 16.62 3.51
N ARG A 64 0.26 15.99 4.69
CA ARG A 64 -0.92 15.22 5.08
C ARG A 64 -2.15 16.12 5.22
N THR A 65 -2.04 17.25 5.92
CA THR A 65 -3.15 18.19 6.09
C THR A 65 -3.68 18.71 4.74
N LEU A 66 -2.78 18.96 3.79
CA LEU A 66 -3.15 19.34 2.43
C LEU A 66 -3.93 18.24 1.72
N LEU A 67 -3.48 16.98 1.81
CA LEU A 67 -4.22 15.84 1.25
C LEU A 67 -5.57 15.60 1.94
N ASP A 68 -5.65 15.72 3.25
CA ASP A 68 -6.92 15.53 3.97
C ASP A 68 -8.00 16.54 3.53
N THR A 69 -7.58 17.68 2.95
CA THR A 69 -8.48 18.71 2.42
C THR A 69 -8.74 18.57 0.92
N HIS A 70 -7.71 18.25 0.14
CA HIS A 70 -7.75 18.40 -1.33
C HIS A 70 -7.48 17.10 -2.11
N GLU A 71 -7.28 15.96 -1.43
CA GLU A 71 -6.89 14.72 -2.10
C GLU A 71 -7.90 14.32 -3.19
N GLU A 72 -9.21 14.40 -2.94
CA GLU A 72 -10.24 14.11 -3.96
C GLU A 72 -10.13 15.04 -5.18
N ASP A 73 -9.93 16.34 -4.99
CA ASP A 73 -9.80 17.31 -6.09
C ASP A 73 -8.49 17.16 -6.88
N TRP A 74 -7.43 16.70 -6.22
CA TRP A 74 -6.11 16.53 -6.83
C TRP A 74 -5.90 15.14 -7.44
N LEU A 75 -6.68 14.16 -7.02
CA LEU A 75 -6.72 12.83 -7.59
C LEU A 75 -7.46 12.89 -8.92
N ASP A 76 -6.74 12.81 -10.04
CA ASP A 76 -7.41 12.44 -11.29
C ASP A 76 -6.49 11.82 -12.37
N PRO A 77 -6.48 10.47 -12.50
CA PRO A 77 -6.12 9.78 -13.74
C PRO A 77 -7.35 9.34 -14.57
N ARG A 78 -8.54 9.79 -14.15
CA ARG A 78 -9.91 9.76 -14.71
C ARG A 78 -10.90 8.76 -14.13
N ASP A 79 -10.99 8.81 -12.79
CA ASP A 79 -12.02 8.21 -11.93
C ASP A 79 -12.04 6.69 -11.90
N ALA A 80 -10.83 6.16 -11.76
CA ALA A 80 -10.50 4.76 -11.75
C ALA A 80 -11.30 3.92 -10.73
N PHE A 81 -11.68 2.72 -11.18
CA PHE A 81 -11.78 1.51 -10.38
C PHE A 81 -10.39 1.16 -9.79
N SER A 82 -9.76 2.11 -9.07
CA SER A 82 -8.49 1.93 -8.40
C SER A 82 -8.77 1.87 -6.91
N PHE A 83 -8.65 0.67 -6.35
CA PHE A 83 -8.73 0.45 -4.91
C PHE A 83 -7.58 1.14 -4.15
N ASP A 84 -6.58 1.69 -4.86
CA ASP A 84 -5.30 2.15 -4.34
C ASP A 84 -4.57 3.20 -5.20
N TRP A 85 -3.94 4.18 -4.57
CA TRP A 85 -2.97 5.10 -5.18
C TRP A 85 -1.90 5.49 -4.16
N ASN A 86 -0.76 6.02 -4.64
CA ASN A 86 0.29 6.59 -3.81
C ASN A 86 0.77 7.91 -4.40
N TRP A 87 1.10 8.85 -3.51
CA TRP A 87 1.70 10.14 -3.85
C TRP A 87 3.21 10.07 -3.70
N ALA A 88 3.93 10.50 -4.73
CA ALA A 88 5.38 10.64 -4.69
C ALA A 88 5.79 11.94 -5.40
N ARG A 89 6.61 12.74 -4.71
CA ARG A 89 7.12 14.04 -5.22
C ARG A 89 6.02 14.94 -5.81
N GLY A 90 4.82 14.88 -5.22
CA GLY A 90 3.68 15.69 -5.60
C GLY A 90 2.73 15.05 -6.63
N PHE A 91 3.02 13.87 -7.18
CA PHE A 91 2.22 13.23 -8.23
C PHE A 91 1.74 11.84 -7.84
N VAL A 92 0.63 11.41 -8.43
CA VAL A 92 0.23 10.01 -8.41
C VAL A 92 1.09 9.25 -9.40
N GLU A 93 1.82 8.25 -8.91
CA GLU A 93 2.72 7.43 -9.74
C GLU A 93 2.17 6.02 -10.02
N THR A 94 1.02 5.66 -9.43
CA THR A 94 0.32 4.39 -9.66
C THR A 94 -0.88 4.64 -10.56
N PHE A 95 -1.04 3.80 -11.58
CA PHE A 95 -2.19 3.82 -12.46
C PHE A 95 -2.82 2.44 -12.58
N THR A 96 -4.15 2.37 -12.57
CA THR A 96 -4.93 1.13 -12.71
C THR A 96 -5.87 1.27 -13.89
N THR A 97 -5.84 0.31 -14.81
CA THR A 97 -6.62 0.37 -16.06
C THR A 97 -6.77 -1.03 -16.68
N SER A 98 -7.67 -1.15 -17.65
CA SER A 98 -7.86 -2.36 -18.46
C SER A 98 -7.15 -2.23 -19.83
N PRO A 99 -6.86 -3.33 -20.54
CA PRO A 99 -6.39 -3.27 -21.92
C PRO A 99 -7.32 -2.48 -22.85
N ALA A 100 -8.63 -2.55 -22.63
CA ALA A 100 -9.61 -1.85 -23.46
C ALA A 100 -9.50 -0.33 -23.31
N ASP A 101 -9.31 0.16 -22.09
CA ASP A 101 -9.18 1.59 -21.80
C ASP A 101 -7.81 2.15 -22.24
N LEU A 102 -6.74 1.35 -22.11
CA LEU A 102 -5.42 1.69 -22.63
C LEU A 102 -5.40 1.96 -24.13
N ASP A 103 -6.07 1.12 -24.91
CA ASP A 103 -6.08 1.22 -26.38
C ASP A 103 -6.79 2.50 -26.86
N VAL A 104 -7.84 2.92 -26.14
CA VAL A 104 -8.74 3.98 -26.61
C VAL A 104 -8.39 5.34 -26.01
N GLN A 105 -8.19 5.43 -24.69
CA GLN A 105 -8.23 6.70 -23.97
C GLN A 105 -7.04 6.95 -23.04
N ASP A 106 -6.49 5.91 -22.42
CA ASP A 106 -5.53 6.08 -21.32
C ASP A 106 -4.07 6.16 -21.76
N SER A 107 -3.74 5.68 -22.97
CA SER A 107 -2.36 5.75 -23.50
C SER A 107 -1.81 7.18 -23.58
N ALA A 108 -2.67 8.18 -23.70
CA ALA A 108 -2.28 9.59 -23.71
C ALA A 108 -1.83 10.09 -22.32
N LEU A 109 -2.32 9.49 -21.23
CA LEU A 109 -2.01 9.90 -19.86
C LEU A 109 -0.52 9.70 -19.52
N PHE A 110 0.11 8.68 -20.09
CA PHE A 110 1.55 8.43 -19.95
C PHE A 110 2.43 9.58 -20.48
N ARG A 111 1.88 10.48 -21.30
CA ARG A 111 2.60 11.65 -21.81
C ARG A 111 2.57 12.84 -20.87
N THR A 112 1.70 12.83 -19.86
CA THR A 112 1.49 13.97 -18.95
C THR A 112 1.55 13.58 -17.49
N HIS A 113 1.58 12.28 -17.18
CA HIS A 113 1.66 11.77 -15.81
C HIS A 113 2.91 10.90 -15.63
N PRO A 114 3.67 11.09 -14.54
CA PRO A 114 4.90 10.35 -14.29
C PRO A 114 4.62 8.95 -13.71
N PHE A 115 3.79 8.14 -14.36
CA PHE A 115 3.46 6.80 -13.86
C PHE A 115 4.70 5.91 -13.76
N ARG A 116 4.88 5.28 -12.60
CA ARG A 116 5.95 4.33 -12.29
C ARG A 116 5.42 2.93 -12.06
N ARG A 117 4.17 2.79 -11.62
CA ARG A 117 3.51 1.50 -11.42
C ARG A 117 2.22 1.42 -12.21
N LEU A 118 2.04 0.34 -12.96
CA LEU A 118 0.80 0.05 -13.67
C LEU A 118 0.18 -1.23 -13.12
N TRP A 119 -1.08 -1.16 -12.70
CA TRP A 119 -1.91 -2.35 -12.51
C TRP A 119 -2.81 -2.52 -13.74
N LEU A 120 -2.53 -3.58 -14.49
CA LEU A 120 -3.34 -3.97 -15.63
C LEU A 120 -4.22 -5.16 -15.23
N TRP A 121 -5.54 -4.97 -15.28
CA TRP A 121 -6.54 -5.99 -14.92
C TRP A 121 -7.34 -6.41 -16.15
N GLU A 122 -8.23 -7.40 -16.01
CA GLU A 122 -9.07 -7.91 -17.10
C GLU A 122 -8.33 -8.45 -18.35
N LEU A 123 -7.08 -8.89 -18.20
CA LEU A 123 -6.40 -9.59 -19.30
C LEU A 123 -7.03 -10.96 -19.60
N ASN A 124 -7.72 -11.56 -18.63
CA ASN A 124 -8.55 -12.77 -18.80
C ASN A 124 -7.83 -13.94 -19.51
N GLY A 125 -6.56 -14.17 -19.18
CA GLY A 125 -5.72 -15.22 -19.77
C GLY A 125 -5.00 -14.83 -21.07
N SER A 126 -5.15 -13.59 -21.55
CA SER A 126 -4.31 -13.02 -22.60
C SER A 126 -3.08 -12.32 -21.99
N ALA A 127 -2.00 -12.20 -22.76
CA ALA A 127 -0.87 -11.32 -22.42
C ALA A 127 -0.76 -10.13 -23.38
N ASP A 128 -1.63 -10.08 -24.41
CA ASP A 128 -1.49 -9.14 -25.52
C ASP A 128 -1.80 -7.70 -25.08
N GLY A 129 -2.59 -7.52 -24.01
CA GLY A 129 -2.83 -6.21 -23.40
C GLY A 129 -1.57 -5.52 -22.85
N VAL A 130 -0.52 -6.28 -22.53
CA VAL A 130 0.78 -5.70 -22.12
C VAL A 130 1.44 -4.95 -23.28
N GLU A 131 1.21 -5.38 -24.53
CA GLU A 131 1.74 -4.71 -25.73
C GLU A 131 1.09 -3.35 -26.01
N LEU A 132 -0.05 -3.06 -25.36
CA LEU A 132 -0.74 -1.77 -25.46
C LEU A 132 -0.11 -0.69 -24.56
N ILE A 133 0.79 -1.07 -23.64
CA ILE A 133 1.52 -0.12 -22.82
C ILE A 133 2.40 0.75 -23.74
N PRO A 134 2.28 2.09 -23.70
CA PRO A 134 3.00 2.96 -24.63
C PRO A 134 4.51 2.76 -24.57
N ALA A 135 5.17 2.72 -25.73
CA ALA A 135 6.62 2.79 -25.81
C ALA A 135 7.14 4.11 -25.22
N GLY A 136 8.30 4.08 -24.57
CA GLY A 136 8.85 5.26 -23.87
C GLY A 136 8.18 5.55 -22.53
N ASN A 137 7.38 4.63 -21.99
CA ASN A 137 6.94 4.68 -20.61
C ASN A 137 8.13 4.62 -19.65
N ALA A 138 7.92 5.12 -18.43
CA ALA A 138 8.88 5.08 -17.35
C ALA A 138 8.46 4.10 -16.23
N LEU A 139 7.72 3.03 -16.57
CA LEU A 139 7.25 2.07 -15.57
C LEU A 139 8.42 1.28 -14.99
N THR A 140 8.47 1.24 -13.66
CA THR A 140 9.37 0.39 -12.87
C THR A 140 8.65 -0.81 -12.28
N ALA A 141 7.32 -0.77 -12.19
CA ALA A 141 6.49 -1.87 -11.70
C ALA A 141 5.27 -2.15 -12.59
N LEU A 142 4.95 -3.43 -12.77
CA LEU A 142 3.77 -3.91 -13.49
C LEU A 142 3.07 -4.98 -12.65
N ASP A 143 1.82 -4.74 -12.31
CA ASP A 143 0.98 -5.69 -11.58
C ASP A 143 -0.05 -6.31 -12.53
N LEU A 144 0.00 -7.63 -12.66
CA LEU A 144 -0.87 -8.47 -13.47
C LEU A 144 -1.69 -9.42 -12.58
N ILE A 145 -2.13 -8.92 -11.44
CA ILE A 145 -2.80 -9.70 -10.40
C ILE A 145 -4.18 -10.15 -10.89
N GLY A 146 -4.54 -11.43 -10.67
CA GLY A 146 -5.92 -11.90 -10.90
C GLY A 146 -6.28 -12.15 -12.36
N ASN A 147 -5.30 -12.31 -13.26
CA ASN A 147 -5.53 -12.29 -14.71
C ASN A 147 -5.56 -13.67 -15.38
N ASN A 148 -5.65 -14.76 -14.62
CA ASN A 148 -5.67 -16.14 -15.13
C ASN A 148 -4.47 -16.49 -16.06
N LEU A 149 -3.30 -15.92 -15.80
CA LEU A 149 -2.09 -16.15 -16.59
C LEU A 149 -1.47 -17.52 -16.28
N ASN A 150 -1.01 -18.22 -17.31
CA ASN A 150 -0.27 -19.48 -17.17
C ASN A 150 1.12 -19.40 -17.84
N VAL A 151 1.85 -20.50 -17.87
CA VAL A 151 3.22 -20.57 -18.42
C VAL A 151 3.33 -20.11 -19.88
N ASN A 152 2.28 -20.24 -20.69
CA ASN A 152 2.29 -19.78 -22.08
C ASN A 152 2.27 -18.24 -22.16
N GLN A 153 1.47 -17.59 -21.31
CA GLN A 153 1.45 -16.13 -21.19
C GLN A 153 2.77 -15.60 -20.62
N LEU A 154 3.44 -16.30 -19.69
CA LEU A 154 4.77 -15.92 -19.24
C LEU A 154 5.82 -15.91 -20.38
N LYS A 155 5.76 -16.90 -21.29
CA LYS A 155 6.65 -16.93 -22.47
C LYS A 155 6.38 -15.77 -23.43
N LYS A 156 5.14 -15.27 -23.50
CA LYS A 156 4.81 -14.06 -24.25
C LYS A 156 5.37 -12.83 -23.53
N LEU A 157 5.11 -12.69 -22.23
CA LEU A 157 5.60 -11.58 -21.41
C LEU A 157 7.12 -11.44 -21.46
N ALA A 158 7.85 -12.56 -21.47
CA ALA A 158 9.32 -12.57 -21.61
C ALA A 158 9.84 -11.89 -22.90
N LYS A 159 8.97 -11.61 -23.87
CA LYS A 159 9.30 -10.94 -25.13
C LYS A 159 8.93 -9.45 -25.16
N ALA A 160 8.29 -8.92 -24.11
CA ALA A 160 7.90 -7.51 -24.01
C ALA A 160 9.14 -6.62 -23.84
N LYS A 161 9.66 -6.08 -24.94
CA LYS A 161 10.90 -5.26 -24.95
C LYS A 161 10.66 -3.77 -24.69
N HIS A 162 9.42 -3.32 -24.69
CA HIS A 162 9.01 -1.93 -24.49
C HIS A 162 8.88 -1.53 -23.02
N LEU A 163 9.32 -2.38 -22.09
CA LEU A 163 9.34 -2.13 -20.64
C LEU A 163 10.80 -2.08 -20.12
N PRO A 164 11.64 -1.16 -20.62
CA PRO A 164 13.09 -1.20 -20.39
C PRO A 164 13.51 -0.86 -18.95
N HIS A 165 12.62 -0.23 -18.18
CA HIS A 165 12.87 0.20 -16.80
C HIS A 165 12.20 -0.70 -15.75
N LEU A 166 11.50 -1.76 -16.17
CA LEU A 166 10.74 -2.63 -15.28
C LEU A 166 11.68 -3.38 -14.34
N ARG A 167 11.41 -3.27 -13.03
CA ARG A 167 12.12 -3.92 -11.93
C ARG A 167 11.22 -4.81 -11.10
N GLU A 168 9.94 -4.49 -11.00
CA GLU A 168 8.98 -5.26 -10.22
C GLU A 168 7.87 -5.84 -11.10
N LEU A 169 7.54 -7.11 -10.86
CA LEU A 169 6.45 -7.79 -11.54
C LEU A 169 5.54 -8.50 -10.54
N GLY A 170 4.28 -8.07 -10.47
CA GLY A 170 3.23 -8.72 -9.71
C GLY A 170 2.48 -9.76 -10.54
N LEU A 171 2.53 -11.03 -10.14
CA LEU A 171 1.85 -12.15 -10.81
C LEU A 171 0.93 -12.90 -9.85
N MET A 172 0.53 -12.27 -8.75
CA MET A 172 -0.30 -12.92 -7.74
C MET A 172 -1.68 -13.31 -8.30
N PHE A 173 -2.31 -14.33 -7.70
CA PHE A 173 -3.66 -14.77 -8.10
C PHE A 173 -3.78 -15.15 -9.59
N ASN A 174 -2.81 -15.90 -10.10
CA ASN A 174 -2.82 -16.43 -11.46
C ASN A 174 -2.81 -17.97 -11.47
N ALA A 175 -2.71 -18.58 -12.65
CA ALA A 175 -2.70 -20.03 -12.85
C ALA A 175 -1.27 -20.58 -13.03
N LEU A 176 -0.27 -19.99 -12.36
CA LEU A 176 1.13 -20.41 -12.45
C LEU A 176 1.40 -21.64 -11.57
N ARG A 177 1.98 -22.67 -12.18
CA ARG A 177 2.37 -23.94 -11.53
C ARG A 177 3.86 -24.15 -11.69
N ASP A 178 4.40 -25.25 -11.17
CA ASP A 178 5.83 -25.62 -11.30
C ASP A 178 6.36 -25.62 -12.74
N THR A 179 5.48 -25.79 -13.75
CA THR A 179 5.86 -25.63 -15.16
C THR A 179 6.39 -24.24 -15.52
N ALA A 180 6.02 -23.20 -14.75
CA ALA A 180 6.51 -21.84 -14.90
C ALA A 180 7.96 -21.67 -14.44
N VAL A 181 8.49 -22.55 -13.56
CA VAL A 181 9.85 -22.44 -13.03
C VAL A 181 10.88 -22.38 -14.15
N LYS A 182 10.75 -23.25 -15.15
CA LYS A 182 11.67 -23.27 -16.31
C LYS A 182 11.69 -21.95 -17.08
N VAL A 183 10.54 -21.30 -17.20
CA VAL A 183 10.42 -20.03 -17.94
C VAL A 183 10.95 -18.88 -17.09
N LEU A 184 10.55 -18.79 -15.82
CA LEU A 184 11.02 -17.76 -14.90
C LEU A 184 12.54 -17.79 -14.74
N CYS A 185 13.12 -18.96 -14.48
CA CYS A 185 14.58 -19.11 -14.32
C CYS A 185 15.37 -19.04 -15.64
N GLY A 186 14.74 -19.32 -16.78
CA GLY A 186 15.41 -19.49 -18.07
C GLY A 186 15.37 -18.28 -19.01
N GLU A 187 14.33 -17.45 -18.94
CA GLU A 187 14.18 -16.30 -19.83
C GLU A 187 14.92 -15.07 -19.28
N PRO A 188 15.72 -14.35 -20.10
CA PRO A 188 16.49 -13.20 -19.66
C PRO A 188 15.65 -12.08 -19.03
N PHE A 189 14.43 -11.87 -19.50
CA PHE A 189 13.51 -10.85 -19.01
C PHE A 189 13.28 -10.92 -17.49
N PHE A 190 13.05 -12.12 -16.93
CA PHE A 190 12.80 -12.25 -15.50
C PHE A 190 14.08 -12.11 -14.66
N GLN A 191 15.26 -12.25 -15.28
CA GLN A 191 16.53 -12.12 -14.58
C GLN A 191 16.88 -10.66 -14.28
N THR A 192 16.30 -9.70 -15.01
CA THR A 192 16.53 -8.26 -14.83
C THR A 192 15.64 -7.63 -13.75
N LEU A 193 14.67 -8.39 -13.23
CA LEU A 193 13.74 -7.94 -12.20
C LEU A 193 14.39 -8.03 -10.81
N ASP A 194 14.11 -7.02 -10.00
CA ASP A 194 14.51 -6.93 -8.59
C ASP A 194 13.49 -7.63 -7.69
N LEU A 195 12.23 -7.73 -8.11
CA LEU A 195 11.18 -8.40 -7.35
C LEU A 195 10.11 -9.04 -8.24
N ILE A 196 9.82 -10.32 -7.98
CA ILE A 196 8.72 -11.07 -8.59
C ILE A 196 7.77 -11.55 -7.47
N ARG A 197 6.52 -11.08 -7.47
CA ARG A 197 5.49 -11.49 -6.51
C ARG A 197 4.65 -12.62 -7.10
N LEU A 198 4.74 -13.83 -6.53
CA LEU A 198 4.10 -15.06 -7.02
C LEU A 198 3.06 -15.64 -6.04
N GLY A 199 2.70 -14.90 -4.98
CA GLY A 199 1.71 -15.34 -3.99
C GLY A 199 0.37 -15.77 -4.62
N ALA A 200 -0.35 -16.67 -3.95
CA ALA A 200 -1.63 -17.19 -4.41
C ALA A 200 -1.61 -17.77 -5.84
N ASN A 201 -0.56 -18.55 -6.16
CA ASN A 201 -0.47 -19.36 -7.36
C ASN A 201 -0.30 -20.84 -6.98
N PRO A 202 -0.79 -21.80 -7.80
CA PRO A 202 -0.72 -23.24 -7.54
C PRO A 202 0.69 -23.86 -7.73
N PHE A 203 1.72 -23.26 -7.13
CA PHE A 203 3.06 -23.85 -7.00
C PHE A 203 3.11 -24.86 -5.85
N THR A 204 3.76 -26.00 -6.08
CA THR A 204 4.12 -26.91 -4.99
C THR A 204 5.29 -26.34 -4.19
N ASP A 205 5.55 -26.86 -2.98
CA ASP A 205 6.71 -26.45 -2.18
C ASP A 205 8.03 -26.64 -2.95
N ARG A 206 8.15 -27.73 -3.72
CA ARG A 206 9.30 -27.96 -4.59
C ARG A 206 9.48 -26.83 -5.60
N GLY A 207 8.41 -26.40 -6.25
CA GLY A 207 8.46 -25.28 -7.20
C GLY A 207 8.86 -23.97 -6.52
N ARG A 208 8.30 -23.70 -5.33
CA ARG A 208 8.64 -22.51 -4.53
C ARG A 208 10.11 -22.50 -4.10
N ASP A 209 10.63 -23.64 -3.66
CA ASP A 209 12.01 -23.78 -3.23
C ASP A 209 13.00 -23.64 -4.38
N GLN A 210 12.66 -24.17 -5.57
CA GLN A 210 13.48 -23.93 -6.77
C GLN A 210 13.55 -22.45 -7.14
N LEU A 211 12.42 -21.75 -7.07
CA LEU A 211 12.38 -20.31 -7.35
C LEU A 211 13.15 -19.51 -6.29
N ARG A 212 13.00 -19.83 -5.01
CA ARG A 212 13.78 -19.21 -3.92
C ARG A 212 15.28 -19.47 -4.06
N ALA A 213 15.67 -20.70 -4.43
CA ALA A 213 17.07 -21.04 -4.65
C ALA A 213 17.68 -20.25 -5.82
N HIS A 214 16.90 -19.96 -6.86
CA HIS A 214 17.35 -19.21 -8.03
C HIS A 214 17.35 -17.69 -7.81
N PHE A 215 16.29 -17.13 -7.22
CA PHE A 215 16.07 -15.69 -7.12
C PHE A 215 16.41 -15.09 -5.75
N GLY A 216 16.52 -15.90 -4.69
CA GLY A 216 16.73 -15.43 -3.33
C GLY A 216 15.61 -14.49 -2.88
N ALA A 217 15.99 -13.32 -2.35
CA ALA A 217 15.04 -12.28 -1.92
C ALA A 217 14.25 -11.61 -3.07
N ARG A 218 14.64 -11.84 -4.34
CA ARG A 218 13.95 -11.27 -5.51
C ARG A 218 12.66 -12.00 -5.87
N VAL A 219 12.27 -13.02 -5.11
CA VAL A 219 10.97 -13.69 -5.26
C VAL A 219 10.26 -13.78 -3.92
N THR A 220 8.96 -13.46 -3.92
CA THR A 220 8.10 -13.63 -2.75
C THR A 220 6.83 -14.38 -3.10
N PHE A 221 6.37 -15.20 -2.16
CA PHE A 221 5.09 -15.88 -2.21
C PHE A 221 4.10 -15.33 -1.17
N ALA A 222 4.53 -14.36 -0.36
CA ALA A 222 3.65 -13.65 0.54
C ALA A 222 2.71 -12.74 -0.27
N HIS A 223 1.51 -12.54 0.25
CA HIS A 223 0.62 -11.49 -0.25
C HIS A 223 0.98 -10.19 0.46
N ASP A 224 1.98 -9.48 -0.06
CA ASP A 224 2.38 -8.19 0.48
C ASP A 224 1.72 -7.05 -0.29
N ARG A 225 1.01 -6.18 0.44
CA ARG A 225 0.64 -4.84 -0.07
C ARG A 225 1.91 -4.00 -0.23
N GLU A 226 1.85 -2.99 -1.09
CA GLU A 226 2.99 -2.10 -1.35
C GLU A 226 3.53 -1.46 -0.07
N PRO A 227 4.87 -1.36 0.11
CA PRO A 227 5.47 -0.84 1.34
C PRO A 227 5.01 0.58 1.71
N ASP A 228 4.76 1.41 0.69
CA ASP A 228 4.36 2.81 0.88
C ASP A 228 2.86 3.01 1.09
N ARG A 229 2.08 1.94 1.01
CA ARG A 229 0.63 2.02 1.23
C ARG A 229 0.31 2.39 2.67
N LEU A 230 -0.62 3.32 2.80
CA LEU A 230 -1.14 3.74 4.09
C LEU A 230 -2.40 2.96 4.45
N TYR A 231 -2.49 2.63 5.72
CA TYR A 231 -3.65 2.05 6.37
C TYR A 231 -4.29 3.12 7.23
N ALA A 232 -5.57 3.38 7.00
CA ALA A 232 -6.37 4.21 7.89
C ALA A 232 -6.85 3.36 9.07
N ILE A 233 -6.54 3.80 10.29
CA ILE A 233 -6.95 3.12 11.51
C ILE A 233 -7.63 4.15 12.41
N ARG A 234 -8.85 3.84 12.83
CA ARG A 234 -9.64 4.66 13.75
C ARG A 234 -9.57 4.14 15.17
N ASP A 235 -9.77 5.04 16.11
CA ASP A 235 -9.70 4.75 17.53
C ASP A 235 -10.99 4.19 18.10
N ASP A 236 -11.36 2.99 17.65
CA ASP A 236 -12.53 2.31 18.19
C ASP A 236 -12.14 1.32 19.30
N PHE A 237 -10.89 0.81 19.28
CA PHE A 237 -10.36 -0.17 20.24
C PHE A 237 -8.81 -0.18 20.40
N PHE A 238 -8.08 0.49 19.50
CA PHE A 238 -6.63 0.33 19.36
C PHE A 238 -5.81 1.46 19.99
N ASN A 239 -6.44 2.46 20.62
CA ASN A 239 -5.80 3.63 21.22
C ASN A 239 -4.84 4.28 20.22
N VAL A 240 -5.41 4.68 19.08
CA VAL A 240 -4.67 5.33 17.99
C VAL A 240 -4.98 6.81 17.95
N GLY A 241 -3.99 7.63 17.62
CA GLY A 241 -4.23 9.04 17.51
C GLY A 241 -2.97 9.84 17.29
N TRP A 242 -3.09 11.14 17.50
CA TRP A 242 -1.99 12.07 17.35
C TRP A 242 -1.32 12.31 18.69
N GLY A 243 0.00 12.43 18.63
CA GLY A 243 0.82 12.83 19.76
C GLY A 243 1.48 14.18 19.52
N THR A 244 2.45 14.48 20.39
CA THR A 244 3.29 15.67 20.26
C THR A 244 4.26 15.56 19.08
N GLU A 245 4.89 16.68 18.70
CA GLU A 245 5.95 16.72 17.68
C GLU A 245 5.56 16.14 16.30
N PHE A 246 4.30 16.34 15.89
CA PHE A 246 3.79 15.86 14.60
C PHE A 246 3.90 14.35 14.44
N THR A 247 3.52 13.61 15.47
CA THR A 247 3.52 12.15 15.45
C THR A 247 2.12 11.58 15.45
N GLN A 248 1.98 10.43 14.80
CA GLN A 248 0.84 9.53 14.94
C GLN A 248 1.29 8.34 15.77
N PHE A 249 0.38 7.68 16.48
CA PHE A 249 0.73 6.47 17.21
C PHE A 249 -0.37 5.43 17.28
N PHE A 250 0.06 4.21 17.54
CA PHE A 250 -0.76 3.04 17.81
C PHE A 250 -0.34 2.44 19.15
N LEU A 251 -1.26 2.32 20.11
CA LEU A 251 -0.96 1.78 21.43
C LEU A 251 -1.81 0.54 21.75
N LEU A 252 -1.17 -0.62 21.74
CA LEU A 252 -1.78 -1.86 22.18
C LEU A 252 -1.65 -2.00 23.71
N ALA A 253 -2.77 -1.81 24.40
CA ALA A 253 -2.85 -1.99 25.85
C ALA A 253 -3.05 -3.47 26.21
N GLY A 254 -1.97 -4.23 26.31
CA GLY A 254 -1.99 -5.61 26.80
C GLY A 254 -2.09 -5.68 28.33
N GLU A 255 -2.49 -6.85 28.86
CA GLU A 255 -2.66 -7.04 30.31
C GLU A 255 -1.36 -6.79 31.08
N HIS A 256 -0.24 -7.38 30.64
CA HIS A 256 1.05 -7.29 31.31
C HIS A 256 2.03 -6.33 30.65
N GLN A 257 1.75 -5.89 29.43
CA GLN A 257 2.65 -5.07 28.64
C GLN A 257 1.85 -4.18 27.69
N GLN A 258 2.23 -2.93 27.62
CA GLN A 258 1.75 -1.95 26.66
C GLN A 258 2.79 -1.78 25.56
N ARG A 259 2.32 -1.71 24.31
CA ARG A 259 3.19 -1.62 23.13
C ARG A 259 2.79 -0.44 22.29
N LEU A 260 3.72 0.47 22.05
CA LEU A 260 3.54 1.70 21.32
C LEU A 260 4.33 1.64 20.01
N ALA A 261 3.67 1.92 18.90
CA ALA A 261 4.33 2.23 17.63
C ALA A 261 4.09 3.70 17.30
N VAL A 262 5.15 4.43 16.94
CA VAL A 262 5.09 5.87 16.63
C VAL A 262 5.53 6.12 15.21
N PHE A 263 4.79 6.99 14.53
CA PHE A 263 4.91 7.26 13.11
C PHE A 263 4.98 8.76 12.84
N ASP A 264 5.55 9.14 11.71
CA ASP A 264 5.30 10.45 11.12
C ASP A 264 3.95 10.48 10.36
N HIS A 265 3.57 11.65 9.83
CA HIS A 265 2.34 11.80 9.02
C HIS A 265 2.46 11.35 7.55
N ALA A 266 3.65 10.92 7.13
CA ALA A 266 3.86 10.14 5.91
C ALA A 266 3.69 8.62 6.17
N GLY A 267 3.35 8.24 7.41
CA GLY A 267 3.08 6.89 7.86
C GLY A 267 4.31 6.03 8.13
N ASN A 268 5.53 6.58 8.10
CA ASN A 268 6.74 5.80 8.36
C ASN A 268 6.87 5.52 9.86
N LEU A 269 7.20 4.27 10.21
CA LEU A 269 7.51 3.89 11.59
C LEU A 269 8.80 4.58 12.04
N LEU A 270 8.71 5.37 13.09
CA LEU A 270 9.85 6.06 13.70
C LEU A 270 10.49 5.21 14.79
N ARG A 271 9.66 4.60 15.64
CA ARG A 271 10.11 3.74 16.74
C ARG A 271 8.98 2.90 17.30
N THR A 272 9.36 1.86 18.01
CA THR A 272 8.48 1.09 18.90
C THR A 272 8.98 1.17 20.34
N GLU A 273 8.08 1.15 21.31
CA GLU A 273 8.38 1.16 22.74
C GLU A 273 7.44 0.22 23.48
N ASP A 274 7.98 -0.50 24.46
CA ASP A 274 7.20 -1.40 25.32
C ASP A 274 7.30 -0.93 26.78
N ARG A 275 6.20 -1.00 27.52
CA ARG A 275 6.15 -0.72 28.96
C ARG A 275 5.41 -1.83 29.71
N ASP A 276 5.99 -2.32 30.79
CA ASP A 276 5.36 -3.34 31.62
C ASP A 276 4.20 -2.74 32.44
N VAL A 277 3.15 -3.54 32.62
CA VAL A 277 2.01 -3.23 33.49
C VAL A 277 2.13 -4.07 34.77
N PRO A 278 2.52 -3.48 35.90
CA PRO A 278 2.68 -4.23 37.13
C PRO A 278 1.33 -4.63 37.73
N HIS A 279 1.27 -5.86 38.25
CA HIS A 279 0.14 -6.35 39.04
C HIS A 279 0.60 -6.89 40.39
N PRO A 280 -0.19 -6.67 41.47
CA PRO A 280 0.01 -7.37 42.73
C PRO A 280 -0.06 -8.89 42.55
N VAL A 281 0.74 -9.62 43.33
CA VAL A 281 0.68 -11.09 43.38
C VAL A 281 -0.74 -11.53 43.76
N GLY A 282 -1.34 -12.40 42.94
CA GLY A 282 -2.70 -12.90 43.15
C GLY A 282 -3.83 -11.96 42.71
N ALA A 283 -3.52 -10.87 41.98
CA ALA A 283 -4.55 -10.01 41.41
C ALA A 283 -5.51 -10.80 40.50
N ASP A 284 -6.81 -10.64 40.72
CA ASP A 284 -7.84 -11.21 39.85
C ASP A 284 -7.97 -10.45 38.51
N TYR A 285 -8.78 -10.98 37.60
CA TYR A 285 -8.98 -10.39 36.27
C TYR A 285 -9.42 -8.91 36.33
N HIS A 286 -10.34 -8.56 37.23
CA HIS A 286 -10.85 -7.20 37.35
C HIS A 286 -9.76 -6.23 37.82
N LYS A 287 -8.95 -6.62 38.81
CA LYS A 287 -7.83 -5.80 39.28
C LYS A 287 -6.79 -5.62 38.18
N ARG A 288 -6.49 -6.65 37.38
CA ARG A 288 -5.55 -6.53 36.26
C ARG A 288 -6.06 -5.62 35.15
N ALA A 289 -7.36 -5.68 34.84
CA ALA A 289 -8.00 -4.77 33.89
C ALA A 289 -7.89 -3.29 34.33
N ILE A 290 -8.16 -2.99 35.61
CA ILE A 290 -8.02 -1.64 36.18
C ILE A 290 -6.57 -1.14 36.07
N ASN A 291 -5.60 -1.98 36.43
CA ASN A 291 -4.18 -1.60 36.35
C ASN A 291 -3.74 -1.31 34.90
N ARG A 292 -4.18 -2.14 33.96
CA ARG A 292 -3.93 -1.96 32.53
C ARG A 292 -4.52 -0.65 32.02
N GLU A 293 -5.76 -0.33 32.38
CA GLU A 293 -6.44 0.89 31.96
C GLU A 293 -5.76 2.13 32.55
N ALA A 294 -5.40 2.10 33.84
CA ALA A 294 -4.68 3.19 34.48
C ALA A 294 -3.29 3.43 33.85
N ALA A 295 -2.53 2.36 33.57
CA ALA A 295 -1.25 2.45 32.87
C ALA A 295 -1.43 3.04 31.45
N ARG A 296 -2.49 2.63 30.76
CA ARG A 296 -2.79 3.08 29.39
C ARG A 296 -3.09 4.57 29.39
N ASP A 297 -4.02 4.99 30.25
CA ASP A 297 -4.47 6.37 30.31
C ASP A 297 -3.32 7.31 30.71
N GLY A 298 -2.47 6.88 31.64
CA GLY A 298 -1.25 7.61 32.00
C GLY A 298 -0.29 7.76 30.81
N TRP A 299 -0.06 6.70 30.03
CA TRP A 299 0.81 6.80 28.86
C TRP A 299 0.19 7.65 27.75
N LEU A 300 -1.12 7.55 27.53
CA LEU A 300 -1.83 8.42 26.58
C LEU A 300 -1.71 9.90 26.97
N GLU A 301 -1.83 10.22 28.26
CA GLU A 301 -1.63 11.59 28.75
C GLU A 301 -0.20 12.08 28.49
N GLU A 302 0.83 11.27 28.79
CA GLU A 302 2.23 11.61 28.49
C GLU A 302 2.49 11.86 27.01
N LEU A 303 1.81 11.11 26.13
CA LEU A 303 1.93 11.25 24.67
C LEU A 303 1.21 12.49 24.12
N GLY A 304 0.41 13.17 24.94
CA GLY A 304 -0.44 14.27 24.50
C GLY A 304 -1.57 13.78 23.60
N TYR A 305 -2.16 12.64 23.96
CA TYR A 305 -3.11 11.92 23.13
C TYR A 305 -4.29 12.77 22.66
N ARG A 306 -4.50 12.77 21.34
CA ARG A 306 -5.77 13.16 20.73
C ARG A 306 -6.25 12.04 19.82
N SER A 307 -7.42 11.48 20.16
CA SER A 307 -8.09 10.46 19.35
C SER A 307 -8.37 11.02 17.96
N GLU A 308 -7.79 10.39 16.95
CA GLU A 308 -7.88 10.76 15.54
C GLU A 308 -7.62 9.53 14.67
N THR A 309 -8.14 9.53 13.44
CA THR A 309 -7.73 8.53 12.46
C THR A 309 -6.26 8.70 12.13
N ILE A 310 -5.47 7.64 12.28
CA ILE A 310 -4.08 7.60 11.83
C ILE A 310 -3.97 6.99 10.43
N LYS A 311 -3.01 7.46 9.63
CA LYS A 311 -2.67 6.90 8.32
C LYS A 311 -1.21 6.44 8.36
N VAL A 312 -0.97 5.13 8.46
CA VAL A 312 0.36 4.56 8.70
C VAL A 312 0.72 3.46 7.72
N LYS A 313 2.00 3.29 7.42
CA LYS A 313 2.51 2.15 6.64
C LYS A 313 2.47 0.89 7.50
N ARG A 314 2.64 -0.27 6.85
CA ARG A 314 2.78 -1.55 7.56
C ARG A 314 3.91 -1.48 8.59
N PHE A 315 3.74 -2.16 9.71
CA PHE A 315 4.74 -2.21 10.76
C PHE A 315 4.62 -3.51 11.56
N GLN A 316 5.72 -3.88 12.22
CA GLN A 316 5.77 -5.02 13.14
C GLN A 316 6.58 -4.63 14.36
N PHE A 317 6.13 -5.08 15.53
CA PHE A 317 6.91 -5.14 16.76
C PHE A 317 7.95 -6.26 16.66
N ALA A 318 8.87 -6.32 17.62
CA ALA A 318 9.97 -7.29 17.63
C ALA A 318 9.50 -8.75 17.67
N ASP A 319 8.30 -9.01 18.19
CA ASP A 319 7.65 -10.33 18.27
C ASP A 319 6.79 -10.66 17.02
N ALA A 320 6.93 -9.88 15.95
CA ALA A 320 6.17 -9.98 14.69
C ALA A 320 4.66 -9.68 14.79
N VAL A 321 4.17 -9.25 15.95
CA VAL A 321 2.83 -8.66 16.07
C VAL A 321 2.83 -7.31 15.37
N GLY A 322 1.78 -6.97 14.62
CA GLY A 322 1.68 -5.66 13.97
C GLY A 322 0.65 -5.63 12.86
N LEU A 323 0.73 -4.59 12.04
CA LEU A 323 -0.12 -4.44 10.87
C LEU A 323 0.54 -5.09 9.66
N THR A 324 0.24 -6.36 9.45
CA THR A 324 0.67 -7.12 8.27
C THR A 324 -0.44 -7.19 7.23
N PRO A 325 -0.13 -7.25 5.92
CA PRO A 325 -1.14 -7.47 4.92
C PRO A 325 -1.88 -8.81 5.15
N PHE A 326 -3.22 -8.77 4.96
CA PHE A 326 -4.21 -9.85 4.89
C PHE A 326 -3.66 -11.30 4.95
N ASN A 327 -3.25 -11.76 6.13
CA ASN A 327 -2.64 -13.08 6.29
C ASN A 327 -3.67 -14.23 6.32
N THR A 328 -4.95 -13.94 6.57
CA THR A 328 -5.98 -14.98 6.72
C THR A 328 -6.29 -15.74 5.42
N TRP A 329 -5.90 -15.20 4.25
CA TRP A 329 -6.12 -15.87 2.97
C TRP A 329 -4.94 -16.76 2.55
N ALA A 330 -3.71 -16.44 2.98
CA ALA A 330 -2.53 -17.22 2.63
C ALA A 330 -2.63 -18.65 3.17
N ASP A 331 -3.05 -18.82 4.42
CA ASP A 331 -3.21 -20.16 5.04
C ASP A 331 -4.37 -20.96 4.42
N VAL A 332 -5.44 -20.27 3.99
CA VAL A 332 -6.60 -20.89 3.30
C VAL A 332 -6.21 -21.43 1.92
N PHE A 333 -5.30 -20.75 1.22
CA PHE A 333 -4.86 -21.14 -0.13
C PHE A 333 -3.60 -22.03 -0.15
N ASP A 334 -2.76 -21.98 0.90
CA ASP A 334 -1.55 -22.81 1.04
C ASP A 334 -1.82 -24.19 1.68
N GLY A 335 -3.09 -24.52 1.97
CA GLY A 335 -3.52 -25.86 2.40
C GLY A 335 -3.00 -26.29 3.77
N ARG A 336 -2.59 -25.34 4.63
CA ARG A 336 -2.19 -25.61 6.01
C ARG A 336 -3.44 -25.78 6.87
N GLU A 337 -3.42 -26.73 7.81
CA GLU A 337 -4.57 -27.01 8.68
C GLU A 337 -5.09 -25.72 9.31
N ALA A 338 -6.37 -25.42 9.08
CA ALA A 338 -7.06 -24.33 9.72
C ALA A 338 -7.02 -24.55 11.24
N GLY A 339 -6.44 -23.60 11.98
CA GLY A 339 -6.65 -23.51 13.42
C GLY A 339 -8.14 -23.32 13.74
N PRO A 340 -8.54 -23.37 15.02
CA PRO A 340 -9.94 -23.42 15.48
C PRO A 340 -10.83 -22.20 15.12
N TYR A 341 -10.34 -21.27 14.31
CA TYR A 341 -11.10 -20.13 13.77
C TYR A 341 -11.38 -20.37 12.29
N ASP A 342 -12.41 -21.18 12.01
CA ASP A 342 -12.92 -21.44 10.66
C ASP A 342 -13.78 -20.26 10.18
N ILE A 343 -13.16 -19.35 9.43
CA ILE A 343 -13.79 -18.16 8.85
C ILE A 343 -14.60 -18.53 7.58
N ARG A 344 -14.65 -19.81 7.15
CA ARG A 344 -15.45 -20.23 5.98
C ARG A 344 -16.95 -19.97 6.17
N GLY A 345 -17.43 -19.81 7.41
CA GLY A 345 -18.81 -19.44 7.72
C GLY A 345 -19.13 -17.94 7.65
N SER A 346 -18.12 -17.06 7.56
CA SER A 346 -18.31 -15.60 7.71
C SER A 346 -18.56 -14.87 6.39
N LEU A 347 -18.35 -15.51 5.24
CA LEU A 347 -18.57 -14.92 3.91
C LEU A 347 -19.87 -15.46 3.32
N THR A 348 -21.00 -14.82 3.61
CA THR A 348 -22.32 -15.36 3.22
C THR A 348 -23.02 -14.66 2.06
N ARG A 349 -22.60 -13.47 1.58
CA ARG A 349 -23.02 -12.97 0.25
C ARG A 349 -22.35 -11.66 -0.18
N TRP A 350 -22.14 -11.50 -1.48
CA TRP A 350 -22.10 -10.21 -2.18
C TRP A 350 -23.51 -9.59 -2.22
N LEU A 351 -23.64 -8.29 -1.96
CA LEU A 351 -24.87 -7.51 -2.23
C LEU A 351 -24.52 -6.36 -3.20
N GLU A 352 -25.48 -5.98 -4.05
CA GLU A 352 -25.31 -5.18 -5.28
C GLU A 352 -24.88 -3.71 -5.06
N GLU A 353 -24.56 -3.29 -3.83
CA GLU A 353 -24.38 -1.88 -3.46
C GLU A 353 -23.05 -1.57 -2.72
N GLY A 354 -22.09 -2.50 -2.73
CA GLY A 354 -20.71 -2.20 -2.31
C GLY A 354 -20.45 -2.11 -0.79
N GLN A 355 -21.27 -2.77 0.04
CA GLN A 355 -21.12 -2.81 1.50
C GLN A 355 -20.41 -4.09 1.98
N TYR A 356 -19.54 -3.97 3.00
CA TYR A 356 -18.84 -5.11 3.62
C TYR A 356 -19.53 -5.51 4.93
N ARG A 357 -19.95 -6.77 5.06
CA ARG A 357 -20.53 -7.32 6.31
C ARG A 357 -19.50 -8.15 7.03
N PHE A 358 -19.22 -7.85 8.30
CA PHE A 358 -18.41 -8.71 9.15
C PHE A 358 -18.93 -8.70 10.60
N THR A 359 -18.79 -9.85 11.27
CA THR A 359 -19.34 -10.08 12.60
C THR A 359 -18.19 -10.18 13.61
N VAL A 360 -18.16 -9.31 14.61
CA VAL A 360 -17.16 -9.29 15.69
C VAL A 360 -17.88 -9.30 17.02
N GLY A 361 -17.47 -10.16 17.95
CA GLY A 361 -18.07 -10.22 19.29
C GLY A 361 -19.56 -10.60 19.33
N GLY A 362 -20.12 -11.16 18.25
CA GLY A 362 -21.52 -11.55 18.15
C GLY A 362 -22.47 -10.48 17.61
N ASN A 363 -21.95 -9.32 17.18
CA ASN A 363 -22.73 -8.24 16.57
C ASN A 363 -22.35 -8.06 15.10
N ASP A 364 -23.34 -7.67 14.28
CA ASP A 364 -23.14 -7.37 12.88
C ASP A 364 -22.73 -5.91 12.69
N HIS A 365 -21.65 -5.70 11.93
CA HIS A 365 -21.10 -4.39 11.62
C HIS A 365 -21.03 -4.16 10.11
N TRP A 366 -21.10 -2.89 9.73
CA TRP A 366 -21.09 -2.44 8.35
C TRP A 366 -19.92 -1.48 8.10
N LEU A 367 -19.27 -1.64 6.96
CA LEU A 367 -18.41 -0.60 6.37
C LEU A 367 -19.19 0.08 5.26
N ASP A 368 -19.35 1.40 5.37
CA ASP A 368 -19.96 2.18 4.30
C ASP A 368 -18.91 2.58 3.24
N ARG A 369 -19.38 3.25 2.18
CA ARG A 369 -18.57 3.70 1.04
C ARG A 369 -17.43 4.66 1.39
N SER A 370 -17.41 5.22 2.59
CA SER A 370 -16.35 6.09 3.11
C SER A 370 -15.35 5.33 4.00
N GLY A 371 -15.58 4.03 4.24
CA GLY A 371 -14.76 3.22 5.13
C GLY A 371 -15.05 3.45 6.61
N GLU A 372 -16.16 4.11 6.96
CA GLU A 372 -16.58 4.26 8.35
C GLU A 372 -17.32 3.01 8.84
N MET A 373 -16.93 2.55 10.04
CA MET A 373 -17.66 1.52 10.76
C MET A 373 -18.94 2.12 11.35
N THR A 374 -20.08 1.57 10.96
CA THR A 374 -21.37 1.88 11.60
C THR A 374 -21.93 0.63 12.26
N ALA A 375 -22.36 0.79 13.52
CA ALA A 375 -23.28 -0.15 14.14
C ALA A 375 -24.71 0.24 13.71
N LEU A 376 -25.63 -0.72 13.71
CA LEU A 376 -27.06 -0.43 13.56
C LEU A 376 -27.55 0.57 14.61
#